data_AF-A0A173RDM0-F1
#
_entry.id   AF-A0A173RDM0-F1
#
_cell.length_a   1.000
_cell.length_b   1.000
_cell.length_c   1.000
_cell.angle_alpha   90.00
_cell.angle_beta   90.00
_cell.angle_gamma   90.00
#
_symmetry.space_group_name_H-M   'P 1'
#
loop_
_entity.id
_entity.type
_entity.pdbx_description
1 polymer ?
#
loop_
_entity_poly.entity_id
_entity_poly.type
_entity_poly.pdbx_seq_one_letter_code
_entity_poly.pdbx_strand_id
1 'polypeptide(L)'
;MRGLPFYVKREAFARADTRQRVAYILSAVLVITMLCVIFRFSAADATHSSHLSEGVCIRLVRELNSVFPEQFPKEKLVKVAEAIEYPIRKCAHFTEYAVLGITVNLYLWMCYRMEMLLSRKKKAKDIQRTEEKLQKTVKQKAVVQENVLPEIRNIKEKVTAQESATQETEIARQTVENTEQKMELSIWNFIIRAEIFCALYACSDEFHQYFVPGRSCKFFDVCVDSTGTFFGALLFWGIFHLREQKRERKRQEISKKSKS
;
A
#
# COMPACT_ATOMS: atom_id res chain seq x y z
N MET A 1 -21.57 -7.60 -2.00
CA MET A 1 -20.36 -6.86 -2.42
C MET A 1 -19.20 -7.83 -2.52
N ARG A 2 -18.73 -8.20 -3.72
CA ARG A 2 -17.51 -9.03 -3.84
C ARG A 2 -16.31 -8.12 -3.54
N GLY A 3 -15.77 -8.21 -2.34
CA GLY A 3 -14.54 -7.49 -1.97
C GLY A 3 -13.41 -7.84 -2.93
N LEU A 4 -12.52 -6.88 -3.19
CA LEU A 4 -11.38 -7.11 -4.08
C LEU A 4 -10.49 -8.23 -3.54
N PRO A 5 -10.00 -9.14 -4.38
CA PRO A 5 -9.16 -10.25 -3.93
C PRO A 5 -7.82 -9.77 -3.32
N PHE A 6 -7.22 -10.56 -2.42
CA PHE A 6 -5.86 -10.33 -1.88
C PHE A 6 -4.76 -10.64 -2.91
N TYR A 7 -5.12 -10.72 -4.19
CA TYR A 7 -4.29 -11.09 -5.32
C TYR A 7 -4.77 -10.33 -6.55
N VAL A 8 -3.90 -10.21 -7.54
CA VAL A 8 -4.22 -9.55 -8.81
C VAL A 8 -4.99 -10.52 -9.71
N LYS A 9 -6.15 -10.10 -10.25
CA LYS A 9 -6.88 -10.89 -11.25
C LYS A 9 -5.99 -11.20 -12.46
N ARG A 10 -6.14 -12.41 -13.03
CA ARG A 10 -5.36 -12.87 -14.20
C ARG A 10 -5.37 -11.87 -15.36
N GLU A 11 -6.52 -11.25 -15.64
CA GLU A 11 -6.66 -10.23 -16.69
C GLU A 11 -5.84 -8.96 -16.41
N ALA A 12 -5.79 -8.52 -15.14
CA ALA A 12 -5.02 -7.36 -14.73
C ALA A 12 -3.52 -7.65 -14.82
N PHE A 13 -3.09 -8.82 -14.37
CA PHE A 13 -1.70 -9.24 -14.48
C PHE A 13 -1.24 -9.36 -15.95
N ALA A 14 -2.05 -10.00 -16.81
CA ALA A 14 -1.74 -10.20 -18.23
C ALA A 14 -1.69 -8.89 -19.04
N ARG A 15 -2.32 -7.83 -18.57
CA ARG A 15 -2.32 -6.50 -19.22
C ARG A 15 -1.41 -5.47 -18.54
N ALA A 16 -0.84 -5.83 -17.39
CA ALA A 16 0.16 -5.02 -16.71
C ALA A 16 1.48 -5.04 -17.48
N ASP A 17 2.20 -3.91 -17.44
CA ASP A 17 3.49 -3.77 -18.10
C ASP A 17 4.57 -4.56 -17.31
N THR A 18 5.67 -4.95 -17.95
CA THR A 18 6.72 -5.78 -17.33
C THR A 18 7.22 -5.22 -15.99
N ARG A 19 7.41 -3.89 -15.90
CA ARG A 19 7.85 -3.23 -14.67
C ARG A 19 6.87 -3.41 -13.50
N GLN A 20 5.56 -3.40 -13.77
CA GLN A 20 4.52 -3.57 -12.74
C GLN A 20 4.47 -5.02 -12.27
N ARG A 21 4.59 -5.98 -13.20
CA ARG A 21 4.66 -7.40 -12.86
C ARG A 21 5.88 -7.70 -12.00
N VAL A 22 7.05 -7.18 -12.37
CA VAL A 22 8.28 -7.34 -11.59
C VAL A 22 8.11 -6.73 -10.20
N ALA A 23 7.60 -5.49 -10.10
CA ALA A 23 7.40 -4.84 -8.80
C ALA A 23 6.42 -5.62 -7.89
N TYR A 24 5.36 -6.20 -8.46
CA TYR A 24 4.42 -7.06 -7.76
C TYR A 24 5.02 -8.37 -7.26
N ILE A 25 5.80 -9.05 -8.11
CA ILE A 25 6.48 -10.29 -7.73
C ILE A 25 7.50 -9.99 -6.64
N LEU A 26 8.28 -8.91 -6.78
CA LEU A 26 9.25 -8.49 -5.78
C LEU A 26 8.58 -8.14 -4.44
N SER A 27 7.45 -7.44 -4.44
CA SER A 27 6.73 -7.15 -3.18
C SER A 27 6.19 -8.42 -2.52
N ALA A 28 5.72 -9.40 -3.28
CA ALA A 28 5.31 -10.69 -2.75
C ALA A 28 6.49 -11.47 -2.14
N VAL A 29 7.64 -11.49 -2.82
CA VAL A 29 8.87 -12.13 -2.34
C VAL A 29 9.35 -11.46 -1.04
N LEU A 30 9.26 -10.14 -0.92
CA LEU A 30 9.61 -9.42 0.31
C LEU A 30 8.72 -9.83 1.49
N VAL A 31 7.41 -9.96 1.28
CA VAL A 31 6.49 -10.45 2.33
C VAL A 31 6.88 -11.86 2.76
N ILE A 32 7.07 -12.78 1.81
CA ILE A 32 7.47 -14.17 2.11
C ILE A 32 8.79 -14.19 2.87
N THR A 33 9.76 -13.37 2.45
CA THR A 33 11.07 -13.27 3.12
C THR A 33 10.90 -12.83 4.57
N MET A 34 10.07 -11.81 4.84
CA MET A 34 9.83 -11.36 6.21
C MET A 34 9.13 -12.41 7.06
N LEU A 35 8.14 -13.13 6.52
CA LEU A 35 7.51 -14.25 7.21
C LEU A 35 8.54 -15.35 7.52
N CYS A 36 9.43 -15.68 6.58
CA CYS A 36 10.49 -16.65 6.84
C CYS A 36 11.48 -16.18 7.91
N VAL A 37 11.82 -14.89 7.94
CA VAL A 37 12.71 -14.30 8.96
C VAL A 37 12.07 -14.41 10.35
N ILE A 38 10.82 -13.96 10.50
CA ILE A 38 10.09 -14.02 11.78
C ILE A 38 9.97 -15.47 12.25
N PHE A 39 9.53 -16.37 11.38
CA PHE A 39 9.44 -17.79 11.70
C PHE A 39 10.78 -18.38 12.16
N ARG A 40 11.90 -17.97 11.53
CA ARG A 40 13.22 -18.46 11.91
C ARG A 40 13.65 -17.97 13.29
N PHE A 41 13.32 -16.73 13.65
CA PHE A 41 13.59 -16.20 14.99
C PHE A 41 12.67 -16.78 16.06
N SER A 42 11.44 -17.11 15.69
CA SER A 42 10.46 -17.80 16.53
C SER A 42 10.85 -19.25 16.81
N ALA A 43 11.38 -19.96 15.81
CA ALA A 43 11.87 -21.34 15.95
C ALA A 43 13.18 -21.47 16.74
N ALA A 44 13.87 -20.36 17.00
CA ALA A 44 15.09 -20.38 17.78
C ALA A 44 14.76 -20.48 19.28
N ASP A 45 15.41 -21.42 19.97
CA ASP A 45 15.33 -21.57 21.43
C ASP A 45 15.58 -20.24 22.15
N ALA A 46 14.98 -20.08 23.33
CA ALA A 46 15.08 -18.87 24.11
C ALA A 46 16.55 -18.43 24.31
N THR A 47 17.46 -19.39 24.51
CA THR A 47 18.91 -19.18 24.66
C THR A 47 19.58 -18.59 23.43
N HIS A 48 19.19 -19.02 22.22
CA HIS A 48 19.79 -18.52 20.99
C HIS A 48 19.30 -17.09 20.66
N SER A 49 18.02 -16.82 20.91
CA SER A 49 17.46 -15.47 20.75
C SER A 49 17.96 -14.48 21.81
N SER A 50 18.17 -14.96 23.05
CA SER A 50 18.75 -14.17 24.13
C SER A 50 20.20 -13.86 23.82
N HIS A 51 21.02 -14.81 23.37
CA HIS A 51 22.43 -14.55 23.04
C HIS A 51 22.64 -13.50 21.93
N LEU A 52 21.78 -13.46 20.91
CA LEU A 52 21.86 -12.41 19.88
C LEU A 52 21.57 -11.03 20.49
N SER A 53 20.51 -10.95 21.30
CA SER A 53 20.11 -9.71 22.00
C SER A 53 21.16 -9.30 23.04
N GLU A 54 21.66 -10.24 23.82
CA GLU A 54 22.73 -10.10 24.81
C GLU A 54 24.01 -9.54 24.18
N GLY A 55 24.40 -10.05 23.01
CA GLY A 55 25.53 -9.52 22.25
C GLY A 55 25.34 -8.05 21.86
N VAL A 56 24.12 -7.65 21.46
CA VAL A 56 23.77 -6.24 21.20
C VAL A 56 23.77 -5.42 22.49
N CYS A 57 23.21 -5.95 23.58
CA CYS A 57 23.16 -5.29 24.89
C CYS A 57 24.55 -5.02 25.44
N ILE A 58 25.44 -6.01 25.41
CA ILE A 58 26.83 -5.89 25.86
C ILE A 58 27.58 -4.86 25.01
N ARG A 59 27.38 -4.83 23.69
CA ARG A 59 27.97 -3.80 22.82
C ARG A 59 27.47 -2.41 23.22
N LEU A 60 26.16 -2.24 23.37
CA LEU A 60 25.55 -0.97 23.75
C LEU A 60 26.08 -0.46 25.10
N VAL A 61 26.12 -1.33 26.10
CA VAL A 61 26.59 -1.02 27.46
C VAL A 61 28.09 -0.71 27.48
N ARG A 62 28.90 -1.37 26.64
CA ARG A 62 30.33 -1.04 26.47
C ARG A 62 30.53 0.35 25.85
N GLU A 63 29.78 0.68 24.80
CA GLU A 63 29.82 2.01 24.20
C GLU A 63 29.42 3.09 25.23
N LEU A 64 28.37 2.86 26.01
CA LEU A 64 27.95 3.78 27.08
C LEU A 64 29.03 3.96 28.16
N ASN A 65 29.70 2.87 28.57
CA ASN A 65 30.81 2.94 29.52
C ASN A 65 32.04 3.68 28.96
N SER A 66 32.25 3.68 27.64
CA SER A 66 33.33 4.47 27.01
C SER A 66 33.09 5.98 27.10
N VAL A 67 31.82 6.40 27.16
CA VAL A 67 31.39 7.79 27.26
C VAL A 67 31.26 8.25 28.73
N PHE A 68 30.84 7.35 29.62
CA PHE A 68 30.62 7.63 31.05
C PHE A 68 31.33 6.61 31.98
N PRO A 69 32.67 6.59 32.02
CA PRO A 69 33.44 5.56 32.73
C PRO A 69 33.29 5.59 34.27
N GLU A 70 32.97 6.73 34.87
CA GLU A 70 32.78 6.85 36.33
C GLU A 70 31.47 6.22 36.84
N GLN A 71 30.47 6.02 35.95
CA GLN A 71 29.14 5.56 36.37
C GLN A 71 28.98 4.04 36.32
N PHE A 72 29.84 3.30 35.59
CA PHE A 72 29.62 1.87 35.33
C PHE A 72 30.87 0.98 35.55
N PRO A 73 31.16 0.57 36.80
CA PRO A 73 32.15 -0.47 37.08
C PRO A 73 31.82 -1.77 36.34
N LYS A 74 32.85 -2.52 35.90
CA LYS A 74 32.69 -3.70 35.02
C LYS A 74 31.73 -4.78 35.55
N GLU A 75 31.62 -4.94 36.87
CA GLU A 75 30.69 -5.88 37.51
C GLU A 75 29.21 -5.46 37.41
N LYS A 76 28.93 -4.16 37.34
CA LYS A 76 27.56 -3.66 37.15
C LYS A 76 27.11 -3.74 35.69
N LEU A 77 28.04 -3.77 34.73
CA LEU A 77 27.74 -3.81 33.29
C LEU A 77 26.89 -5.03 32.92
N VAL A 78 27.16 -6.21 33.50
CA VAL A 78 26.41 -7.44 33.21
C VAL A 78 24.97 -7.33 33.70
N LYS A 79 24.75 -6.86 34.93
CA LYS A 79 23.41 -6.64 35.49
C LYS A 79 22.61 -5.60 34.70
N VAL A 80 23.27 -4.55 34.20
CA VAL A 80 22.64 -3.55 33.34
C VAL A 80 22.29 -4.15 31.98
N ALA A 81 23.18 -4.96 31.38
CA ALA A 81 22.93 -5.65 30.11
C ALA A 81 21.73 -6.59 30.20
N GLU A 82 21.61 -7.39 31.27
CA GLU A 82 20.45 -8.25 31.54
C GLU A 82 19.16 -7.45 31.69
N ALA A 83 19.21 -6.29 32.38
CA ALA A 83 18.04 -5.44 32.58
C ALA A 83 17.52 -4.82 31.26
N ILE A 84 18.41 -4.51 30.31
CA ILE A 84 18.03 -3.94 29.01
C ILE A 84 17.70 -5.00 27.96
N GLU A 85 18.10 -6.27 28.17
CA GLU A 85 17.87 -7.36 27.21
C GLU A 85 16.38 -7.56 26.92
N TYR A 86 15.55 -7.60 27.96
CA TYR A 86 14.11 -7.79 27.79
C TYR A 86 13.46 -6.67 26.96
N PRO A 87 13.66 -5.36 27.27
CA PRO A 87 13.21 -4.26 26.42
C PRO A 87 13.73 -4.34 24.99
N ILE A 88 15.03 -4.61 24.79
CA ILE A 88 15.64 -4.67 23.47
C ILE A 88 15.02 -5.79 22.62
N ARG A 89 14.77 -6.96 23.21
CA ARG A 89 14.07 -8.06 22.55
C ARG A 89 12.66 -7.66 22.12
N LYS A 90 11.90 -6.96 22.98
CA LYS A 90 10.55 -6.47 22.62
C LYS A 90 10.58 -5.43 21.51
N CYS A 91 11.58 -4.56 21.50
CA CYS A 91 11.79 -3.63 20.39
C CYS A 91 12.14 -4.36 19.09
N ALA A 92 12.95 -5.43 19.13
CA ALA A 92 13.28 -6.23 17.96
C ALA A 92 12.03 -6.86 17.34
N HIS A 93 11.23 -7.58 18.13
CA HIS A 93 9.96 -8.16 17.65
C HIS A 93 9.02 -7.07 17.09
N PHE A 94 8.83 -5.97 17.82
CA PHE A 94 8.06 -4.82 17.32
C PHE A 94 8.57 -4.33 15.96
N THR A 95 9.89 -4.23 15.76
CA THR A 95 10.47 -3.79 14.48
C THR A 95 10.29 -4.80 13.35
N GLU A 96 10.41 -6.09 13.63
CA GLU A 96 10.17 -7.16 12.65
C GLU A 96 8.74 -7.10 12.13
N TYR A 97 7.78 -6.98 13.05
CA TYR A 97 6.37 -6.84 12.74
C TYR A 97 6.04 -5.49 12.08
N ALA A 98 6.73 -4.40 12.43
CA ALA A 98 6.61 -3.14 11.69
C ALA A 98 7.09 -3.25 10.25
N VAL A 99 8.19 -3.96 9.98
CA VAL A 99 8.66 -4.23 8.62
C VAL A 99 7.68 -5.16 7.87
N LEU A 100 7.10 -6.15 8.56
CA LEU A 100 6.03 -6.97 8.00
C LEU A 100 4.82 -6.10 7.59
N GLY A 101 4.38 -5.19 8.46
CA GLY A 101 3.30 -4.24 8.17
C GLY A 101 3.59 -3.38 6.93
N ILE A 102 4.82 -2.87 6.78
CA ILE A 102 5.25 -2.11 5.60
C ILE A 102 5.21 -2.98 4.33
N THR A 103 5.77 -4.20 4.38
CA THR A 103 5.87 -5.07 3.20
C THR A 103 4.51 -5.59 2.72
N VAL A 104 3.61 -5.94 3.65
CA VAL A 104 2.24 -6.35 3.33
C VAL A 104 1.45 -5.20 2.70
N ASN A 105 1.54 -3.98 3.27
CA ASN A 105 0.87 -2.82 2.70
C ASN A 105 1.44 -2.43 1.33
N LEU A 106 2.75 -2.57 1.12
CA LEU A 106 3.38 -2.40 -0.19
C LEU A 106 2.84 -3.42 -1.22
N TYR A 107 2.71 -4.69 -0.83
CA TYR A 107 2.16 -5.73 -1.70
C TYR A 107 0.71 -5.43 -2.08
N LEU A 108 -0.14 -5.06 -1.11
CA LEU A 108 -1.52 -4.69 -1.39
C LEU A 108 -1.65 -3.45 -2.25
N TRP A 109 -0.80 -2.45 -2.03
CA TRP A 109 -0.74 -1.28 -2.89
C TRP A 109 -0.37 -1.64 -4.34
N MET A 110 0.54 -2.61 -4.56
CA MET A 110 0.82 -3.15 -5.90
C MET A 110 -0.41 -3.81 -6.52
N CYS A 111 -1.13 -4.65 -5.76
CA CYS A 111 -2.36 -5.29 -6.22
C CYS A 111 -3.37 -4.24 -6.69
N TYR A 112 -3.67 -3.28 -5.80
CA TYR A 112 -4.61 -2.21 -6.05
C TYR A 112 -4.22 -1.36 -7.26
N ARG A 113 -2.94 -0.95 -7.35
CA ARG A 113 -2.44 -0.13 -8.45
C ARG A 113 -2.61 -0.81 -9.80
N MET A 114 -2.35 -2.11 -9.92
CA MET A 114 -2.53 -2.83 -11.19
C MET A 114 -4.00 -2.93 -11.60
N GLU A 115 -4.90 -3.24 -10.67
CA GLU A 115 -6.33 -3.30 -10.97
C GLU A 115 -6.91 -1.93 -11.36
N MET A 116 -6.42 -0.88 -10.71
CA MET A 116 -6.80 0.50 -11.01
C MET A 116 -6.31 0.93 -12.40
N LEU A 117 -5.06 0.61 -12.76
CA LEU A 117 -4.53 0.88 -14.09
C LEU A 117 -5.28 0.12 -15.19
N LEU A 118 -5.67 -1.14 -14.93
CA LEU A 118 -6.52 -1.89 -15.85
C LEU A 118 -7.87 -1.20 -16.05
N SER A 119 -8.52 -0.81 -14.95
CA SER A 119 -9.82 -0.15 -14.97
C SER A 119 -9.78 1.18 -15.74
N ARG A 120 -8.71 1.97 -15.54
CA ARG A 120 -8.46 3.21 -16.30
C ARG A 120 -8.23 2.93 -17.79
N LYS A 121 -7.40 1.94 -18.15
CA LYS A 121 -7.17 1.55 -19.55
C LYS A 121 -8.47 1.10 -20.24
N LYS A 122 -9.32 0.32 -19.55
CA LYS A 122 -10.62 -0.13 -20.07
C LYS A 122 -11.56 1.05 -20.31
N LYS A 123 -11.70 1.94 -19.32
CA LYS A 123 -12.55 3.14 -19.43
C LYS A 123 -12.09 4.07 -20.56
N ALA A 124 -10.79 4.29 -20.73
CA ALA A 124 -10.26 5.10 -21.83
C ALA A 124 -10.62 4.50 -23.20
N LYS A 125 -10.54 3.17 -23.34
CA LYS A 125 -10.91 2.48 -24.58
C LYS A 125 -12.43 2.56 -24.86
N ASP A 126 -13.25 2.47 -23.82
CA ASP A 126 -14.70 2.59 -23.94
C ASP A 126 -15.12 4.03 -24.31
N ILE A 127 -14.45 5.04 -23.76
CA ILE A 127 -14.62 6.46 -24.14
C ILE A 127 -14.23 6.65 -25.61
N GLN A 128 -13.04 6.22 -26.02
CA GLN A 128 -12.58 6.35 -27.41
C GLN A 128 -13.55 5.68 -28.39
N ARG A 129 -14.05 4.48 -28.07
CA ARG A 129 -15.04 3.78 -28.90
C ARG A 129 -16.37 4.55 -29.00
N THR A 130 -16.74 5.28 -27.95
CA THR A 130 -17.96 6.09 -27.91
C THR A 130 -17.81 7.35 -28.75
N GLU A 131 -16.66 8.04 -28.64
CA GLU A 131 -16.31 9.19 -29.49
C GLU A 131 -16.29 8.82 -30.98
N GLU A 132 -15.68 7.68 -31.34
CA GLU A 132 -15.66 7.19 -32.74
C GLU A 132 -17.08 6.90 -33.28
N LYS A 133 -17.96 6.35 -32.45
CA LYS A 133 -19.37 6.11 -32.82
C LYS A 133 -20.14 7.42 -32.97
N LEU A 134 -19.93 8.37 -32.06
CA LEU A 134 -20.58 9.69 -32.09
C LEU A 134 -20.16 10.45 -33.34
N GLN A 135 -18.86 10.48 -33.68
CA GLN A 135 -18.35 11.11 -34.90
C GLN A 135 -18.97 10.52 -36.17
N LYS A 136 -19.16 9.19 -36.23
CA LYS A 136 -19.82 8.53 -37.37
C LYS A 136 -21.29 8.94 -37.48
N THR A 137 -22.02 8.94 -36.36
CA THR A 137 -23.44 9.37 -36.33
C THR A 137 -23.60 10.84 -36.72
N VAL A 138 -22.72 11.72 -36.25
CA VAL A 138 -22.71 13.15 -36.61
C VAL A 138 -22.44 13.33 -38.10
N LYS A 139 -21.44 12.63 -38.66
CA LYS A 139 -21.18 12.66 -40.12
C LYS A 139 -22.38 12.16 -40.93
N GLN A 140 -23.01 11.06 -40.51
CA GLN A 140 -24.17 10.51 -41.21
C GLN A 140 -25.38 11.46 -41.15
N LYS A 141 -25.65 12.06 -39.98
CA LYS A 141 -26.70 13.08 -39.85
C LYS A 141 -26.38 14.31 -40.68
N ALA A 142 -25.15 14.83 -40.67
CA ALA A 142 -24.75 15.97 -41.49
C ALA A 142 -25.04 15.75 -42.98
N VAL A 143 -24.71 14.57 -43.53
CA VAL A 143 -24.98 14.21 -44.94
C VAL A 143 -26.48 14.14 -45.25
N VAL A 144 -27.29 13.54 -44.38
CA VAL A 144 -28.75 13.47 -44.56
C VAL A 144 -29.38 14.86 -44.57
N GLN A 145 -28.79 15.76 -43.81
CA GLN A 145 -29.44 16.97 -43.40
C GLN A 145 -28.93 18.14 -44.25
N GLU A 146 -27.75 18.07 -44.89
CA GLU A 146 -27.37 18.93 -46.04
C GLU A 146 -28.46 19.00 -47.13
N ASN A 147 -29.33 17.99 -47.23
CA ASN A 147 -30.50 17.96 -48.11
C ASN A 147 -31.76 18.67 -47.57
N VAL A 148 -31.73 19.34 -46.41
CA VAL A 148 -32.89 20.01 -45.77
C VAL A 148 -32.54 21.45 -45.33
N LEU A 149 -33.19 22.42 -45.99
CA LEU A 149 -33.14 23.90 -45.95
C LEU A 149 -32.33 24.65 -44.83
N PRO A 150 -31.60 25.76 -45.13
CA PRO A 150 -30.42 26.17 -44.33
C PRO A 150 -30.61 27.15 -43.15
N GLU A 151 -31.72 27.89 -43.00
CA GLU A 151 -31.63 29.16 -42.23
C GLU A 151 -31.98 29.13 -40.72
N ILE A 152 -32.69 28.12 -40.19
CA ILE A 152 -33.03 28.06 -38.74
C ILE A 152 -32.21 26.99 -37.98
N ARG A 153 -31.46 26.19 -38.74
CA ARG A 153 -30.93 24.92 -38.27
C ARG A 153 -29.57 25.03 -37.59
N ASN A 154 -28.75 26.00 -38.01
CA ASN A 154 -27.35 26.14 -37.59
C ASN A 154 -27.20 26.56 -36.11
N ILE A 155 -28.17 27.27 -35.52
CA ILE A 155 -28.10 27.73 -34.12
C ILE A 155 -28.71 26.70 -33.17
N LYS A 156 -29.90 26.17 -33.49
CA LYS A 156 -30.56 25.17 -32.63
C LYS A 156 -29.73 23.89 -32.56
N GLU A 157 -29.12 23.45 -33.66
CA GLU A 157 -28.22 22.29 -33.65
C GLU A 157 -26.94 22.52 -32.87
N LYS A 158 -26.30 23.70 -33.00
CA LYS A 158 -25.10 24.02 -32.22
C LYS A 158 -25.41 24.08 -30.72
N VAL A 159 -26.53 24.68 -30.32
CA VAL A 159 -26.96 24.74 -28.92
C VAL A 159 -27.29 23.34 -28.38
N THR A 160 -28.06 22.53 -29.13
CA THR A 160 -28.44 21.17 -28.68
C THR A 160 -27.22 20.23 -28.65
N ALA A 161 -26.31 20.33 -29.62
CA ALA A 161 -25.06 19.57 -29.64
C ALA A 161 -24.14 19.98 -28.49
N GLN A 162 -24.05 21.28 -28.21
CA GLN A 162 -23.25 21.80 -27.10
C GLN A 162 -23.83 21.40 -25.75
N GLU A 163 -25.15 21.49 -25.55
CA GLU A 163 -25.81 21.00 -24.33
C GLU A 163 -25.62 19.49 -24.14
N SER A 164 -25.75 18.69 -25.21
CA SER A 164 -25.51 17.24 -25.13
C SER A 164 -24.06 16.90 -24.80
N ALA A 165 -23.09 17.61 -25.40
CA ALA A 165 -21.66 17.41 -25.12
C ALA A 165 -21.32 17.83 -23.68
N THR A 166 -21.92 18.93 -23.21
CA THR A 166 -21.72 19.40 -21.83
C THR A 166 -22.30 18.39 -20.83
N GLN A 167 -23.50 17.87 -21.10
CA GLN A 167 -24.15 16.85 -20.27
C GLN A 167 -23.39 15.51 -20.27
N GLU A 168 -22.87 15.06 -21.42
CA GLU A 168 -22.01 13.87 -21.50
C GLU A 168 -20.71 14.06 -20.72
N THR A 169 -20.10 15.25 -20.77
CA THR A 169 -18.89 15.54 -19.98
C THR A 169 -19.14 15.60 -18.48
N GLU A 170 -20.31 16.08 -18.05
CA GLU A 170 -20.72 16.14 -16.64
C GLU A 170 -20.99 14.72 -16.10
N ILE A 171 -21.71 13.89 -16.86
CA ILE A 171 -21.93 12.47 -16.52
C ILE A 171 -20.58 11.73 -16.43
N ALA A 172 -19.65 12.01 -17.35
CA ALA A 172 -18.31 11.43 -17.32
C ALA A 172 -17.53 11.86 -16.06
N ARG A 173 -17.60 13.13 -15.67
CA ARG A 173 -17.01 13.66 -14.42
C ARG A 173 -17.61 13.02 -13.18
N GLN A 174 -18.94 13.00 -13.05
CA GLN A 174 -19.64 12.37 -11.93
C GLN A 174 -19.28 10.88 -11.82
N THR A 175 -19.15 10.19 -12.96
CA THR A 175 -18.74 8.79 -13.00
C THR A 175 -17.28 8.62 -12.56
N VAL A 176 -16.38 9.58 -12.84
CA VAL A 176 -15.01 9.58 -12.33
C VAL A 176 -15.00 9.77 -10.82
N GLU A 177 -15.67 10.81 -10.30
CA GLU A 177 -15.74 11.09 -8.85
C GLU A 177 -16.33 9.91 -8.07
N ASN A 178 -17.46 9.34 -8.53
CA ASN A 178 -18.06 8.16 -7.91
C ASN A 178 -17.12 6.94 -7.96
N THR A 179 -16.28 6.82 -8.99
CA THR A 179 -15.26 5.76 -9.07
C THR A 179 -14.11 6.01 -8.08
N GLU A 180 -13.69 7.27 -7.92
CA GLU A 180 -12.64 7.68 -6.99
C GLU A 180 -13.07 7.52 -5.53
N GLN A 181 -14.30 7.91 -5.17
CA GLN A 181 -14.87 7.64 -3.85
C GLN A 181 -14.99 6.14 -3.55
N LYS A 182 -15.45 5.35 -4.53
CA LYS A 182 -15.52 3.89 -4.39
C LYS A 182 -14.13 3.26 -4.25
N MET A 183 -13.11 3.90 -4.81
CA MET A 183 -11.70 3.54 -4.65
C MET A 183 -11.19 3.84 -3.23
N GLU A 184 -11.47 5.03 -2.68
CA GLU A 184 -11.10 5.39 -1.31
C GLU A 184 -11.69 4.39 -0.29
N LEU A 185 -12.97 4.07 -0.44
CA LEU A 185 -13.64 3.05 0.38
C LEU A 185 -12.97 1.66 0.24
N SER A 186 -12.34 1.39 -0.90
CA SER A 186 -11.62 0.14 -1.12
C SER A 186 -10.28 0.11 -0.40
N ILE A 187 -9.57 1.24 -0.25
CA ILE A 187 -8.24 1.28 0.37
C ILE A 187 -8.34 0.89 1.85
N TRP A 188 -9.31 1.43 2.59
CA TRP A 188 -9.53 1.07 3.99
C TRP A 188 -9.81 -0.42 4.19
N ASN A 189 -10.58 -1.03 3.29
CA ASN A 189 -10.84 -2.46 3.30
C ASN A 189 -9.55 -3.29 3.11
N PHE A 190 -8.59 -2.81 2.32
CA PHE A 190 -7.29 -3.47 2.17
C PHE A 190 -6.44 -3.34 3.43
N ILE A 191 -6.39 -2.16 4.05
CA ILE A 191 -5.63 -1.92 5.28
C ILE A 191 -6.14 -2.83 6.40
N ILE A 192 -7.47 -2.88 6.62
CA ILE A 192 -8.06 -3.75 7.64
C ILE A 192 -7.71 -5.21 7.41
N ARG A 193 -7.74 -5.68 6.16
CA ARG A 193 -7.37 -7.06 5.82
C ARG A 193 -5.89 -7.35 6.04
N ALA A 194 -5.01 -6.39 5.77
CA ALA A 194 -3.59 -6.52 6.11
C ALA A 194 -3.39 -6.68 7.61
N GLU A 195 -4.04 -5.85 8.41
CA GLU A 195 -3.92 -5.93 9.88
C GLU A 195 -4.49 -7.24 10.42
N ILE A 196 -5.62 -7.72 9.90
CA ILE A 196 -6.15 -9.05 10.29
C ILE A 196 -5.15 -10.15 9.93
N PHE A 197 -4.57 -10.13 8.73
CA PHE A 197 -3.56 -11.11 8.32
C PHE A 197 -2.34 -11.07 9.24
N CYS A 198 -1.81 -9.88 9.51
CA CYS A 198 -0.67 -9.67 10.39
C CYS A 198 -0.94 -10.11 11.83
N ALA A 199 -2.11 -9.78 12.39
CA ALA A 199 -2.50 -10.19 13.73
C ALA A 199 -2.67 -11.71 13.84
N LEU A 200 -3.27 -12.37 12.83
CA LEU A 200 -3.33 -13.83 12.78
C LEU A 200 -1.94 -14.45 12.69
N TYR A 201 -1.03 -13.83 11.95
CA TYR A 201 0.36 -14.29 11.87
C TYR A 201 1.09 -14.13 13.21
N ALA A 202 0.90 -13.01 13.93
CA ALA A 202 1.40 -12.80 15.28
C ALA A 202 0.86 -13.86 16.26
N CYS A 203 -0.44 -14.17 16.19
CA CYS A 203 -1.02 -15.27 16.97
C CYS A 203 -0.38 -16.63 16.64
N SER A 204 -0.14 -16.89 15.35
CA SER A 204 0.48 -18.15 14.92
C SER A 204 1.95 -18.25 15.36
N ASP A 205 2.65 -17.12 15.46
CA ASP A 205 4.02 -17.06 15.93
C ASP A 205 4.11 -17.39 17.43
N GLU A 206 3.31 -16.73 18.26
CA GLU A 206 3.26 -17.01 19.70
C GLU A 206 2.79 -18.45 20.00
N PHE A 207 1.87 -18.97 19.19
CA PHE A 207 1.48 -20.38 19.26
C PHE A 207 2.62 -21.31 18.88
N HIS A 208 3.42 -20.99 17.87
CA HIS A 208 4.60 -21.77 17.49
C HIS A 208 5.67 -21.72 18.59
N GLN A 209 5.93 -20.55 19.17
CA GLN A 209 6.86 -20.37 20.28
C GLN A 209 6.48 -21.20 21.51
N TYR A 210 5.19 -21.49 21.74
CA TYR A 210 4.77 -22.38 22.82
C TYR A 210 5.43 -23.77 22.78
N PHE A 211 5.74 -24.28 21.58
CA PHE A 211 6.38 -25.58 21.40
C PHE A 211 7.92 -25.52 21.46
N VAL A 212 8.49 -24.33 21.63
CA VAL A 212 9.94 -24.12 21.69
C VAL A 212 10.41 -24.12 23.16
N PRO A 213 11.40 -24.93 23.53
CA PRO A 213 11.96 -24.96 24.87
C PRO A 213 12.36 -23.58 25.42
N GLY A 214 11.91 -23.26 26.63
CA GLY A 214 12.23 -22.00 27.32
C GLY A 214 11.45 -20.78 26.82
N ARG A 215 10.51 -20.94 25.90
CA ARG A 215 9.57 -19.89 25.47
C ARG A 215 8.20 -20.09 26.12
N SER A 216 7.39 -19.04 26.11
CA SER A 216 6.02 -19.08 26.62
C SER A 216 5.13 -18.25 25.72
N CYS A 217 3.96 -18.77 25.35
CA CYS A 217 2.95 -18.01 24.62
C CYS A 217 2.39 -16.90 25.52
N LYS A 218 2.52 -15.64 25.11
CA LYS A 218 2.02 -14.48 25.86
C LYS A 218 1.10 -13.64 25.00
N PHE A 219 -0.12 -13.42 25.48
CA PHE A 219 -1.07 -12.52 24.83
C PHE A 219 -0.51 -11.10 24.65
N PHE A 220 0.26 -10.61 25.63
CA PHE A 220 0.90 -9.30 25.53
C PHE A 220 1.88 -9.20 24.36
N ASP A 221 2.52 -10.31 23.97
CA ASP A 221 3.50 -10.33 22.88
C ASP A 221 2.78 -10.22 21.53
N VAL A 222 1.66 -10.94 21.36
CA VAL A 222 0.73 -10.73 20.23
C VAL A 222 0.29 -9.26 20.11
N CYS A 223 -0.02 -8.61 21.23
CA CYS A 223 -0.43 -7.20 21.23
C CYS A 223 0.71 -6.28 20.78
N VAL A 224 1.93 -6.46 21.32
CA VAL A 224 3.10 -5.65 20.92
C VAL A 224 3.37 -5.83 19.43
N ASP A 225 3.36 -7.06 18.93
CA ASP A 225 3.61 -7.37 17.53
C ASP A 225 2.53 -6.79 16.61
N SER A 226 1.25 -6.86 17.03
CA SER A 226 0.15 -6.23 16.30
C SER A 226 0.24 -4.70 16.29
N THR A 227 0.73 -4.07 17.37
CA THR A 227 1.01 -2.62 17.36
C THR A 227 2.18 -2.28 16.43
N GLY A 228 3.15 -3.17 16.30
CA GLY A 228 4.23 -3.09 15.33
C GLY A 228 3.71 -3.05 13.90
N THR A 229 2.84 -4.00 13.52
CA THR A 229 2.28 -4.05 12.15
C THR A 229 1.49 -2.79 11.82
N PHE A 230 0.66 -2.34 12.76
CA PHE A 230 -0.11 -1.11 12.61
C PHE A 230 0.78 0.12 12.45
N PHE A 231 1.85 0.24 13.25
CA PHE A 231 2.83 1.31 13.11
C PHE A 231 3.52 1.28 11.73
N GLY A 232 3.89 0.09 11.26
CA GLY A 232 4.43 -0.10 9.91
C GLY A 232 3.47 0.35 8.80
N ALA A 233 2.17 0.04 8.94
CA ALA A 233 1.14 0.49 8.01
C ALA A 233 1.04 2.03 8.00
N LEU A 234 0.99 2.67 9.17
CA LEU A 234 0.96 4.13 9.29
C LEU A 234 2.17 4.78 8.61
N LEU A 235 3.37 4.24 8.82
CA LEU A 235 4.58 4.73 8.16
C LEU A 235 4.49 4.62 6.64
N PHE A 236 4.05 3.46 6.13
CA PHE A 236 3.92 3.24 4.69
C PHE A 236 2.94 4.25 4.06
N TRP A 237 1.73 4.37 4.62
CA TRP A 237 0.70 5.26 4.09
C TRP A 237 1.01 6.74 4.30
N GLY A 238 1.63 7.11 5.41
CA GLY A 238 2.11 8.47 5.66
C GLY A 238 3.16 8.91 4.64
N ILE A 239 4.19 8.07 4.40
CA ILE A 239 5.21 8.35 3.38
C ILE A 239 4.59 8.40 1.97
N PHE A 240 3.66 7.50 1.69
CA PHE A 240 2.95 7.46 0.42
C PHE A 240 2.18 8.76 0.17
N HIS A 241 1.38 9.19 1.14
CA HIS A 241 0.58 10.41 1.06
C HIS A 241 1.45 11.66 0.86
N LEU A 242 2.55 11.79 1.61
CA LEU A 242 3.50 12.90 1.45
C LEU A 242 4.13 12.93 0.04
N ARG A 243 4.42 11.75 -0.53
CA ARG A 243 4.97 11.64 -1.89
C ARG A 243 3.94 12.01 -2.95
N GLU A 244 2.67 11.67 -2.77
CA GLU A 244 1.60 12.06 -3.68
C GLU A 244 1.36 13.56 -3.66
N GLN A 245 1.23 14.18 -2.49
CA GLN A 245 1.10 15.63 -2.39
C GLN A 245 2.25 16.37 -3.10
N LYS A 246 3.49 15.92 -2.92
CA LYS A 246 4.66 16.52 -3.60
C LYS A 246 4.60 16.36 -5.12
N ARG A 247 4.06 15.24 -5.63
CA ARG A 247 3.88 15.00 -7.07
C ARG A 247 2.79 15.88 -7.66
N GLU A 248 1.69 16.09 -6.94
CA GLU A 248 0.59 16.95 -7.37
C GLU A 248 1.01 18.41 -7.44
N ARG A 249 1.70 18.92 -6.42
CA ARG A 249 2.27 20.28 -6.42
C ARG A 249 3.15 20.52 -7.64
N LYS A 250 4.08 19.59 -7.94
CA LYS A 250 4.92 19.66 -9.15
C LYS A 250 4.12 19.64 -10.45
N ARG A 251 3.05 18.84 -10.55
CA ARG A 251 2.18 18.81 -11.75
C ARG A 251 1.46 20.15 -11.95
N GLN A 252 0.97 20.75 -10.86
CA GLN A 252 0.32 22.06 -10.90
C GLN A 252 1.31 23.15 -11.31
N GLU A 253 2.54 23.13 -10.79
CA GLU A 253 3.62 24.06 -11.19
C GLU A 253 3.94 23.96 -12.69
N ILE A 254 4.11 22.73 -13.21
CA ILE A 254 4.35 22.50 -14.65
C ILE A 254 3.16 23.00 -15.49
N SER A 255 1.93 22.71 -15.06
CA SER A 255 0.72 23.18 -15.77
C SER A 255 0.58 24.70 -15.76
N LYS A 256 0.96 25.38 -14.67
CA LYS A 256 0.98 26.84 -14.61
C LYS A 256 2.04 27.41 -15.55
N LYS A 257 3.23 26.82 -15.58
CA LYS A 257 4.32 27.23 -16.49
C LYS A 257 4.00 27.02 -17.97
N SER A 258 3.22 25.98 -18.31
CA SER A 258 2.78 25.73 -19.69
C SER A 258 1.67 26.69 -20.18
N LYS A 259 1.00 27.40 -19.27
CA LYS A 259 -0.08 28.36 -19.58
C LYS A 259 0.38 29.82 -19.56
N SER A 260 1.60 30.07 -19.10
CA SER A 260 2.29 31.38 -19.12
C SER A 260 3.24 31.44 -20.31
#